data_AF-A0A9D8LKD0-F1
#
_entry.id   AF-A0A9D8LKD0-F1
#
_cell.length_a   1.000
_cell.length_b   1.000
_cell.length_c   1.000
_cell.angle_alpha   90.00
_cell.angle_beta   90.00
_cell.angle_gamma   90.00
#
_symmetry.space_group_name_H-M   'P 1'
#
loop_
_entity.id
_entity.type
_entity.pdbx_description
1 polymer ?
#
loop_
_entity_poly.entity_id
_entity_poly.type
_entity_poly.pdbx_seq_one_letter_code
_entity_poly.pdbx_strand_id
1 'polypeptide(L)' 'MKIVTSLSFQGQCREAFEFYAKVLGGKITAAFPYGDGPPGMPITDEKYKSWLMHCWLEVGDQA' A
#
# COMPACT_ATOMS: atom_id res chain seq x y z
N MET A 1 13.75 -9.85 15.49
CA MET A 1 13.81 -9.60 14.04
C MET A 1 12.60 -10.27 13.40
N LYS A 2 11.74 -9.53 12.72
CA LYS A 2 10.60 -10.08 11.96
C LYS A 2 10.88 -9.91 10.46
N ILE A 3 10.49 -10.90 9.65
CA ILE A 3 10.56 -10.84 8.18
C ILE A 3 9.15 -10.52 7.70
N VAL A 4 9.01 -9.54 6.81
CA VAL A 4 7.72 -9.07 6.31
C VAL A 4 7.63 -9.30 4.80
N THR A 5 6.46 -9.74 4.33
CA THR A 5 6.20 -9.97 2.92
C THR A 5 5.90 -8.65 2.21
N SER A 6 6.66 -8.33 1.16
CA SER A 6 6.41 -7.17 0.30
C SER A 6 5.80 -7.61 -1.03
N LEU A 7 4.66 -7.02 -1.39
CA LEU A 7 3.94 -7.30 -2.64
C LEU A 7 3.91 -6.06 -3.52
N SER A 8 4.04 -6.23 -4.83
CA SER A 8 3.96 -5.14 -5.82
C SER A 8 2.74 -5.32 -6.71
N PHE A 9 2.05 -4.22 -7.00
CA PHE A 9 0.84 -4.20 -7.83
C PHE A 9 0.95 -3.15 -8.93
N GLN A 10 0.20 -3.34 -10.01
CA GLN A 10 0.08 -2.39 -11.11
C GLN A 10 -1.15 -1.49 -10.89
N GLY A 11 -1.16 -0.77 -9.76
CA GLY A 11 -2.25 0.14 -9.39
C GLY A 11 -3.35 -0.46 -8.53
N GLN A 12 -3.44 -1.79 -8.40
CA GLN A 12 -4.48 -2.47 -7.62
C GLN A 12 -4.18 -2.60 -6.11
N CYS A 13 -3.10 -1.97 -5.61
CA CYS A 13 -2.65 -2.17 -4.23
C CYS A 13 -3.74 -1.86 -3.19
N ARG A 14 -4.51 -0.78 -3.40
CA ARG A 14 -5.60 -0.37 -2.48
C ARG A 14 -6.70 -1.43 -2.41
N GLU A 15 -7.27 -1.80 -3.55
CA GLU A 15 -8.33 -2.81 -3.65
C GLU A 15 -7.87 -4.16 -3.07
N ALA A 16 -6.65 -4.59 -3.41
CA ALA A 16 -6.07 -5.83 -2.92
C ALA A 16 -5.94 -5.82 -1.38
N PHE A 17 -5.39 -4.75 -0.80
CA PHE A 17 -5.18 -4.66 0.65
C PHE A 17 -6.49 -4.51 1.43
N GLU A 18 -7.48 -3.80 0.88
CA GLU A 18 -8.82 -3.72 1.47
C GLU A 18 -9.50 -5.10 1.49
N PHE A 19 -9.37 -5.86 0.41
CA PHE A 19 -9.84 -7.24 0.35
C PHE A 19 -9.08 -8.15 1.34
N TYR A 20 -7.75 -8.06 1.41
CA TYR A 20 -6.94 -8.85 2.33
C TYR A 20 -7.25 -8.52 3.79
N ALA A 21 -7.42 -7.24 4.14
CA ALA A 21 -7.83 -6.83 5.48
C ALA A 21 -9.16 -7.49 5.88
N LYS A 22 -10.14 -7.52 4.97
CA LYS A 22 -11.42 -8.17 5.21
C LYS A 22 -11.31 -9.69 5.39
N VAL A 23 -10.60 -10.37 4.49
CA VAL A 23 -10.53 -11.85 4.48
C VAL A 23 -9.63 -12.39 5.59
N LEU A 24 -8.54 -11.70 5.89
CA LEU A 24 -7.55 -12.13 6.88
C LEU A 24 -7.82 -11.56 8.28
N GLY A 25 -8.85 -10.73 8.45
CA GLY A 25 -9.11 -10.02 9.71
C GLY A 25 -8.00 -9.03 10.07
N GLY A 26 -7.35 -8.45 9.06
CA GLY A 26 -6.25 -7.51 9.22
C GLY A 26 -6.68 -6.04 9.27
N LYS A 27 -5.71 -5.16 9.50
CA LYS A 27 -5.90 -3.70 9.55
C LYS A 27 -4.87 -3.00 8.69
N ILE A 28 -5.33 -2.15 7.77
CA ILE A 28 -4.44 -1.24 7.05
C ILE A 28 -4.02 -0.13 8.00
N THR A 29 -2.73 0.03 8.27
CA THR A 29 -2.19 1.05 9.18
C THR A 29 -1.45 2.18 8.46
N ALA A 30 -1.12 1.98 7.19
CA ALA A 30 -0.55 3.00 6.32
C ALA A 30 -1.04 2.80 4.89
N ALA A 31 -1.35 3.89 4.19
CA ALA A 31 -1.71 3.89 2.77
C ALA A 31 -1.35 5.25 2.16
N PHE A 32 -0.13 5.37 1.63
CA PHE A 32 0.43 6.60 1.07
C PHE A 32 0.38 6.56 -0.45
N PRO A 33 -0.41 7.43 -1.11
CA PRO A 33 -0.42 7.55 -2.56
C PRO A 33 0.86 8.27 -3.05
N TYR A 34 1.24 8.05 -4.31
CA TYR A 34 2.35 8.78 -4.93
C TYR A 34 2.12 10.30 -4.94
N GLY A 35 0.86 10.75 -5.06
CA GLY A 35 0.50 12.17 -5.05
C GLY A 35 0.81 12.91 -3.74
N ASP A 36 0.92 12.18 -2.63
CA ASP A 36 1.30 12.73 -1.32
C ASP A 36 2.82 12.65 -1.08
N GLY A 37 3.58 12.22 -2.10
CA GLY A 37 5.04 12.15 -2.06
C GLY A 37 5.69 13.54 -1.94
N PRO A 38 7.00 13.58 -1.60
CA PRO A 38 7.72 14.84 -1.47
C PRO A 38 7.65 15.72 -2.73
N PRO A 39 7.73 17.06 -2.60
CA PRO A 39 7.80 17.96 -3.75
C PRO A 39 8.94 17.58 -4.69
N GLY A 40 8.67 17.56 -5.99
CA GLY A 40 9.66 17.19 -7.01
C GLY A 40 9.78 15.69 -7.27
N MET A 41 8.94 14.85 -6.65
CA MET A 41 8.86 13.44 -7.01
C MET A 41 8.49 13.27 -8.50
N PRO A 42 9.27 12.50 -9.28
CA PRO A 42 9.04 12.35 -10.71
C PRO A 42 7.86 11.40 -10.96
N ILE A 43 6.65 11.95 -10.98
CA ILE A 43 5.43 11.23 -11.36
C ILE A 43 5.20 11.48 -12.85
N THR A 44 5.41 10.45 -13.67
CA THR A 44 5.44 10.57 -15.14
C THR A 44 4.05 10.62 -15.78
N ASP A 45 3.00 10.23 -15.07
CA ASP A 45 1.61 10.21 -15.53
C ASP A 45 0.67 10.52 -14.34
N GLU A 46 -0.34 11.35 -14.58
CA GLU A 46 -1.36 11.73 -13.57
C GLU A 46 -2.04 10.52 -12.95
N LYS A 47 -2.24 9.44 -13.71
CA LYS A 47 -2.89 8.23 -13.17
C LYS A 47 -2.12 7.61 -12.00
N TYR A 48 -0.79 7.80 -11.96
CA TYR A 48 0.04 7.25 -10.90
C TYR A 48 -0.12 8.00 -9.57
N LYS A 49 -0.60 9.26 -9.57
CA LYS A 49 -0.79 10.03 -8.34
C LYS A 49 -1.74 9.36 -7.35
N SER A 50 -2.75 8.65 -7.84
CA SER A 50 -3.71 7.93 -6.98
C SER A 50 -3.24 6.54 -6.57
N TRP A 51 -2.19 6.01 -7.21
CA TRP A 51 -1.64 4.70 -6.87
C TRP A 51 -0.91 4.77 -5.53
N LEU A 52 -0.92 3.67 -4.78
CA LEU A 52 -0.21 3.58 -3.52
C LEU A 52 1.28 3.34 -3.75
N MET A 53 2.10 4.24 -3.21
CA MET A 53 3.55 4.08 -3.09
C MET A 53 3.89 3.13 -1.95
N HIS A 54 3.22 3.29 -0.80
CA HIS A 54 3.38 2.43 0.36
C HIS A 54 2.02 2.09 0.96
N CYS A 55 1.82 0.81 1.27
CA CYS A 55 0.66 0.32 1.99
C CYS A 55 1.13 -0.71 3.02
N TRP A 56 0.62 -0.63 4.24
CA TRP A 56 0.95 -1.57 5.32
C TRP A 56 -0.33 -2.22 5.84
N LEU A 57 -0.31 -3.54 5.89
CA LEU A 57 -1.38 -4.37 6.42
C LEU A 57 -0.84 -5.18 7.59
N GLU A 58 -1.42 -4.98 8.77
CA GLU A 58 -1.15 -5.80 9.93
C GLU A 58 -2.15 -6.96 9.97
N VAL A 59 -1.63 -8.19 10.12
CA VAL A 59 -2.44 -9.42 10.24
C VAL A 59 -1.86 -10.24 11.38
N GLY A 60 -2.69 -10.54 12.39
CA GLY A 60 -2.25 -11.31 13.56
C GLY A 60 -1.03 -10.69 14.25
N ASP A 61 0.03 -11.47 14.45
CA ASP A 61 1.29 -11.05 15.06
C ASP A 61 2.40 -10.75 14.02
N GLN A 62 2.06 -10.64 12.73
CA GLN A 62 3.02 -10.53 11.63
C GLN A 62 3.51 -9.11 11.32
N ALA A 63 3.18 -8.12 12.16
CA ALA A 63 3.69 -6.74 12.08
C ALA A 63 4.71 -6.46 13.20
#